data_AF-L7UIT6-F1
#
_entry.id   AF-L7UIT6-F1
#
_cell.length_a   1.000
_cell.length_b   1.000
_cell.length_c   1.000
_cell.angle_alpha   90.00
_cell.angle_beta   90.00
_cell.angle_gamma   90.00
#
_symmetry.space_group_name_H-M   'P 1'
#
loop_
_entity.id
_entity.type
_entity.pdbx_description
1 polymer ?
#
loop_
_entity_poly.entity_id
_entity_poly.type
_entity_poly.pdbx_seq_one_letter_code
_entity_poly.pdbx_strand_id
1 'polypeptide(L)'
;MNLPLALATFALLSAEPPSSLPPGHPPVPPGTQVSPATPSAAPAGALPQGHPSVEGTAPSAAMPTGPLPSGHPPLSGTGKAPPSAEELLKQLDSTEGLKDREKTFEIASSLGRLYYLNGRNAEAITYLQQAESRAKPVRDVFLAQRKKLGKAPLATAEAAGCGFTAGQALESLSAVVQERAKKGDAAGAAACARAALEPSLDVGVMRANAHFLAGDSAAALVAYGAVLEVEPRHEEALFGRSALLFETKGEDLAALKQAKDGFEAVQAVARPESARATAAKRLAGLVDETVKAGGRAKLLASRAEDRRIRLSQAPTGPAQDAPRPLTQEMMDSVNNTERTPELEQGLAKLVDEGEEHLAKGRFKEALANYTRVVPFQPENGRAKAGMAWALVSLEREMAPRVWGVAIQTAPAAVEALGDTLKAKGDEKGAKALWRKLASDAPSFNTAGLQAKLSQ
;
A
#
# COMPACT_ATOMS: atom_id res chain seq x y z
N MET A 1 -17.63 -10.66 12.57
CA MET A 1 -16.33 -11.34 12.53
C MET A 1 -15.32 -10.36 11.92
N ASN A 2 -14.28 -10.06 12.70
CA ASN A 2 -13.05 -9.28 12.49
C ASN A 2 -12.94 -8.30 11.31
N LEU A 3 -13.04 -7.01 11.63
CA LEU A 3 -12.82 -5.86 10.76
C LEU A 3 -11.59 -4.96 11.14
N PRO A 4 -10.41 -5.45 11.60
CA PRO A 4 -9.29 -4.55 11.91
C PRO A 4 -8.13 -4.50 10.90
N LEU A 5 -8.13 -5.20 9.77
CA LEU A 5 -6.89 -5.35 8.95
C LEU A 5 -6.55 -4.21 7.95
N ALA A 6 -7.46 -3.26 7.73
CA ALA A 6 -7.40 -2.39 6.54
C ALA A 6 -6.53 -1.14 6.67
N LEU A 7 -6.21 -0.66 7.87
CA LEU A 7 -5.44 0.58 8.05
C LEU A 7 -3.93 0.33 8.12
N ALA A 8 -3.49 -0.81 8.65
CA ALA A 8 -2.07 -1.17 8.76
C ALA A 8 -1.44 -1.71 7.46
N THR A 9 -2.22 -2.32 6.56
CA THR A 9 -1.70 -2.89 5.30
C THR A 9 -1.17 -1.81 4.35
N PHE A 10 -1.79 -0.63 4.32
CA PHE A 10 -1.26 0.51 3.55
C PHE A 10 0.06 1.07 4.12
N ALA A 11 0.29 0.93 5.42
CA ALA A 11 1.48 1.45 6.10
C ALA A 11 2.71 0.53 5.97
N LEU A 12 2.51 -0.77 5.72
CA LEU A 12 3.56 -1.76 5.49
C LEU A 12 4.00 -1.83 4.01
N LEU A 13 3.11 -1.53 3.06
CA LEU A 13 3.44 -1.48 1.63
C LEU A 13 4.11 -0.15 1.20
N SER A 14 4.16 0.85 2.07
CA SER A 14 4.79 2.15 1.77
C SER A 14 6.28 2.23 2.18
N ALA A 15 6.94 1.08 2.43
CA ALA A 15 8.37 1.05 2.66
C ALA A 15 9.10 1.42 1.35
N GLU A 16 9.49 2.68 1.21
CA GLU A 16 10.44 3.10 0.19
C GLU A 16 11.75 2.32 0.39
N PRO A 17 12.34 1.72 -0.66
CA PRO A 17 13.69 1.21 -0.56
C PRO A 17 14.63 2.37 -0.22
N PRO A 18 15.72 2.16 0.53
CA PRO A 18 16.69 3.21 0.80
C PRO A 18 17.26 3.73 -0.52
N SER A 19 16.88 4.97 -0.87
CA SER A 19 17.37 5.74 -2.01
C SER A 19 18.79 6.27 -1.75
N SER A 20 19.72 5.39 -1.41
CA SER A 20 21.14 5.68 -1.41
C SER A 20 21.87 4.49 -2.00
N LEU A 21 22.26 4.63 -3.27
CA LEU A 21 23.23 3.72 -3.86
C LEU A 21 24.50 3.70 -3.00
N PRO A 22 25.13 2.53 -2.81
CA PRO A 22 26.35 2.42 -2.03
C PRO A 22 27.49 3.28 -2.62
N PRO A 23 28.47 3.70 -1.80
CA PRO A 23 29.63 4.45 -2.27
C PRO A 23 30.38 3.67 -3.36
N GLY A 24 30.55 4.29 -4.54
CA GLY A 24 31.28 3.70 -5.68
C GLY A 24 30.46 3.45 -6.95
N HIS A 25 29.15 3.75 -6.96
CA HIS A 25 28.36 3.67 -8.18
C HIS A 25 28.65 4.86 -9.13
N PRO A 26 28.83 4.64 -10.46
CA PRO A 26 29.01 5.73 -11.42
C PRO A 26 27.79 6.66 -11.46
N PRO A 27 27.98 7.97 -11.71
CA PRO A 27 26.90 8.94 -11.73
C PRO A 27 25.92 8.64 -12.87
N VAL A 28 24.62 8.63 -12.55
CA VAL A 28 23.56 8.48 -13.55
C VAL A 28 23.47 9.77 -14.37
N PRO A 29 23.48 9.72 -15.72
CA PRO A 29 23.37 10.91 -16.55
C PRO A 29 22.04 11.65 -16.29
N PRO A 30 22.04 12.99 -16.33
CA PRO A 30 20.80 13.75 -16.21
C PRO A 30 19.87 13.42 -17.38
N GLY A 31 18.65 12.98 -17.07
CA GLY A 31 17.61 12.62 -18.05
C GLY A 31 17.09 11.18 -17.98
N THR A 32 17.68 10.31 -17.14
CA THR A 32 17.18 8.95 -16.94
C THR A 32 15.96 8.95 -16.01
N GLN A 33 14.75 8.94 -16.58
CA GLN A 33 13.52 8.73 -15.82
C GLN A 33 13.30 7.25 -15.53
N VAL A 34 12.92 6.94 -14.28
CA VAL A 34 12.45 5.62 -13.87
C VAL A 34 11.11 5.35 -14.56
N SER A 35 11.00 4.27 -15.32
CA SER A 35 9.74 3.88 -15.95
C SER A 35 8.72 3.50 -14.88
N PRO A 36 7.50 4.08 -14.87
CA PRO A 36 6.44 3.62 -13.99
C PRO A 36 5.94 2.25 -14.48
N ALA A 37 5.74 1.32 -13.53
CA ALA A 37 5.08 0.06 -13.79
C ALA A 37 3.57 0.31 -13.97
N THR A 38 3.07 0.15 -15.20
CA THR A 38 1.64 -0.03 -15.49
C THR A 38 1.43 -1.18 -16.48
N PRO A 39 0.38 -2.01 -16.31
CA PRO A 39 0.07 -3.12 -17.20
C PRO A 39 -0.57 -2.64 -18.51
N SER A 40 -0.30 -3.38 -19.60
CA SER A 40 -0.49 -3.02 -21.02
C SER A 40 -1.93 -2.77 -21.51
N ALA A 41 -2.07 -1.85 -22.48
CA ALA A 41 -2.89 -2.00 -23.70
C ALA A 41 -2.46 -1.00 -24.81
N ALA A 42 -2.40 -1.49 -26.07
CA ALA A 42 -1.78 -0.97 -27.32
C ALA A 42 -2.39 0.35 -27.92
N PRO A 43 -1.83 1.02 -28.98
CA PRO A 43 -1.54 0.43 -30.30
C PRO A 43 -0.30 0.95 -31.07
N ALA A 44 -0.08 0.27 -32.21
CA ALA A 44 1.01 0.37 -33.17
C ALA A 44 1.37 1.81 -33.62
N GLY A 45 2.64 2.18 -33.42
CA GLY A 45 3.30 3.31 -34.05
C GLY A 45 4.68 2.87 -34.55
N ALA A 46 4.97 3.16 -35.81
CA ALA A 46 6.16 2.71 -36.52
C ALA A 46 7.46 3.10 -35.81
N LEU A 47 8.40 2.15 -35.72
CA LEU A 47 9.74 2.40 -35.20
C LEU A 47 10.61 3.14 -36.23
N PRO A 48 11.57 3.97 -35.77
CA PRO A 48 12.43 4.76 -36.62
C PRO A 48 13.35 3.94 -37.54
N GLN A 49 13.78 4.59 -38.62
CA GLN A 49 14.51 4.02 -39.74
C GLN A 49 15.85 3.39 -39.29
N GLY A 50 15.99 2.06 -39.46
CA GLY A 50 17.21 1.32 -39.11
C GLY A 50 16.98 -0.05 -38.44
N HIS A 51 15.75 -0.43 -38.10
CA HIS A 51 15.45 -1.75 -37.54
C HIS A 51 15.00 -2.77 -38.61
N PRO A 52 15.48 -4.03 -38.58
CA PRO A 52 14.99 -5.08 -39.48
C PRO A 52 13.53 -5.44 -39.17
N SER A 53 12.75 -5.70 -40.22
CA SER A 53 11.34 -6.10 -40.11
C SER A 53 11.21 -7.44 -39.39
N VAL A 54 10.38 -7.48 -38.35
CA VAL A 54 10.02 -8.74 -37.68
C VAL A 54 8.69 -9.21 -38.28
N GLU A 55 8.77 -9.95 -39.39
CA GLU A 55 7.66 -10.80 -39.82
C GLU A 55 7.59 -12.03 -38.90
N GLY A 56 6.42 -12.23 -38.29
CA GLY A 56 5.84 -13.54 -38.00
C GLY A 56 6.66 -14.57 -37.21
N THR A 57 6.05 -15.02 -36.12
CA THR A 57 6.39 -16.19 -35.27
C THR A 57 7.49 -15.96 -34.23
N ALA A 58 7.08 -16.06 -32.96
CA ALA A 58 7.93 -15.89 -31.77
C ALA A 58 9.12 -16.85 -31.76
N PRO A 59 10.36 -16.36 -31.55
CA PRO A 59 11.47 -17.17 -31.09
C PRO A 59 11.71 -16.97 -29.59
N SER A 60 12.00 -18.07 -28.89
CA SER A 60 12.62 -18.07 -27.56
C SER A 60 13.74 -17.03 -27.49
N ALA A 61 13.71 -16.21 -26.44
CA ALA A 61 14.76 -15.23 -26.16
C ALA A 61 16.13 -15.94 -26.07
N ALA A 62 16.93 -15.79 -27.13
CA ALA A 62 18.34 -16.15 -27.11
C ALA A 62 19.06 -15.25 -26.11
N MET A 63 19.87 -15.86 -25.23
CA MET A 63 20.68 -15.14 -24.24
C MET A 63 21.67 -14.19 -24.95
N PRO A 64 21.95 -13.00 -24.39
CA PRO A 64 23.05 -12.18 -24.85
C PRO A 64 24.37 -12.91 -24.53
N THR A 65 25.08 -13.36 -25.55
CA THR A 65 26.40 -14.01 -25.47
C THR A 65 27.56 -13.00 -25.34
N GLY A 66 27.27 -11.78 -24.87
CA GLY A 66 28.28 -10.76 -24.65
C GLY A 66 29.13 -11.06 -23.42
N PRO A 67 30.46 -10.86 -23.47
CA PRO A 67 31.30 -10.97 -22.28
C PRO A 67 30.85 -9.93 -21.25
N LEU A 68 30.57 -10.39 -20.02
CA LEU A 68 30.18 -9.52 -18.92
C LEU A 68 31.34 -8.57 -18.54
N PRO A 69 31.04 -7.37 -18.01
CA PRO A 69 32.06 -6.41 -17.56
C PRO A 69 33.01 -7.00 -16.52
N SER A 70 34.29 -6.60 -16.60
CA SER A 70 35.34 -7.01 -15.66
C SER A 70 34.94 -6.71 -14.21
N GLY A 71 34.86 -7.75 -13.36
CA GLY A 71 34.51 -7.63 -11.94
C GLY A 71 33.21 -8.32 -11.52
N HIS A 72 32.42 -8.84 -12.47
CA HIS A 72 31.29 -9.71 -12.12
C HIS A 72 31.79 -11.10 -11.67
N PRO A 73 31.25 -11.67 -10.57
CA PRO A 73 31.52 -13.05 -10.22
C PRO A 73 31.10 -13.94 -11.40
N PRO A 74 31.89 -14.99 -11.73
CA PRO A 74 31.54 -15.89 -12.81
C PRO A 74 30.15 -16.45 -12.54
N LEU A 75 29.25 -16.38 -13.54
CA LEU A 75 28.04 -17.20 -13.53
C LEU A 75 28.51 -18.62 -13.24
N SER A 76 28.00 -19.22 -12.16
CA SER A 76 28.36 -20.56 -11.73
C SER A 76 28.51 -21.46 -12.95
N GLY A 77 29.72 -22.01 -13.16
CA GLY A 77 30.13 -22.72 -14.38
C GLY A 77 29.33 -24.00 -14.68
N THR A 78 28.16 -24.16 -14.07
CA THR A 78 27.18 -25.23 -14.25
C THR A 78 26.08 -24.87 -15.25
N GLY A 79 26.03 -23.63 -15.75
CA GLY A 79 25.00 -23.18 -16.70
C GLY A 79 23.57 -23.18 -16.13
N LYS A 80 23.42 -23.36 -14.80
CA LYS A 80 22.12 -23.31 -14.12
C LYS A 80 21.84 -21.89 -13.64
N ALA A 81 20.60 -21.44 -13.83
CA ALA A 81 20.12 -20.20 -13.25
C ALA A 81 20.27 -20.23 -11.70
N PRO A 82 20.50 -19.08 -11.06
CA PRO A 82 20.49 -19.00 -9.60
C PRO A 82 19.13 -19.46 -9.05
N PRO A 83 19.10 -20.16 -7.90
CA PRO A 83 17.86 -20.67 -7.35
C PRO A 83 16.90 -19.53 -6.98
N SER A 84 15.60 -19.76 -7.17
CA SER A 84 14.56 -18.81 -6.76
C SER A 84 14.47 -18.72 -5.22
N ALA A 85 13.82 -17.66 -4.72
CA ALA A 85 13.59 -17.53 -3.27
C ALA A 85 12.80 -18.73 -2.70
N GLU A 86 11.86 -19.27 -3.47
CA GLU A 86 11.08 -20.45 -3.10
C GLU A 86 11.94 -21.71 -3.07
N GLU A 87 12.83 -21.90 -4.04
CA GLU A 87 13.77 -23.03 -4.08
C GLU A 87 14.75 -22.97 -2.90
N LEU A 88 15.26 -21.79 -2.57
CA LEU A 88 16.11 -21.56 -1.41
C LEU A 88 15.37 -21.87 -0.10
N LEU A 89 14.14 -21.38 0.06
CA LEU A 89 13.33 -21.67 1.24
C LEU A 89 13.04 -23.17 1.39
N LYS A 90 12.75 -23.85 0.28
CA LYS A 90 12.55 -25.31 0.28
C LYS A 90 13.81 -26.07 0.69
N GLN A 91 14.98 -25.64 0.21
CA GLN A 91 16.26 -26.23 0.62
C GLN A 91 16.53 -25.99 2.11
N LEU A 92 16.31 -24.76 2.60
CA LEU A 92 16.47 -24.41 4.01
C LEU A 92 15.52 -25.21 4.91
N ASP A 93 14.25 -25.35 4.52
CA ASP A 93 13.27 -26.14 5.28
C ASP A 93 13.61 -27.63 5.32
N SER A 94 14.26 -28.15 4.26
CA SER A 94 14.74 -29.53 4.22
C SER A 94 16.01 -29.77 5.06
N THR A 95 16.62 -28.71 5.58
CA THR A 95 17.85 -28.82 6.39
C THR A 95 17.51 -29.18 7.83
N GLU A 96 17.84 -30.42 8.22
CA GLU A 96 17.53 -30.93 9.55
C GLU A 96 18.28 -30.16 10.67
N GLY A 97 17.51 -29.77 11.70
CA GLY A 97 18.01 -29.00 12.85
C GLY A 97 18.39 -27.55 12.53
N LEU A 98 18.06 -27.02 11.34
CA LEU A 98 18.38 -25.63 11.01
C LEU A 98 17.77 -24.64 12.02
N LYS A 99 16.55 -24.91 12.52
CA LYS A 99 15.90 -24.05 13.51
C LYS A 99 16.64 -24.03 14.84
N ASP A 100 17.09 -25.19 15.31
CA ASP A 100 17.63 -25.37 16.67
C ASP A 100 19.11 -25.06 16.78
N ARG A 101 19.85 -25.06 15.66
CA ARG A 101 21.28 -24.72 15.67
C ARG A 101 21.50 -23.26 16.08
N GLU A 102 22.50 -23.07 16.93
CA GLU A 102 23.02 -21.75 17.26
C GLU A 102 23.54 -21.04 16.00
N LYS A 103 23.13 -19.78 15.82
CA LYS A 103 23.53 -18.94 14.69
C LYS A 103 24.16 -17.65 15.20
N THR A 104 25.03 -17.06 14.40
CA THR A 104 25.46 -15.67 14.62
C THR A 104 24.27 -14.72 14.40
N PHE A 105 24.42 -13.47 14.83
CA PHE A 105 23.39 -12.45 14.59
C PHE A 105 23.05 -12.32 13.11
N GLU A 106 24.07 -12.23 12.25
CA GLU A 106 23.95 -11.95 10.82
C GLU A 106 23.25 -13.09 10.07
N ILE A 107 23.54 -14.33 10.44
CA ILE A 107 22.89 -15.51 9.84
C ILE A 107 21.41 -15.54 10.26
N ALA A 108 21.13 -15.37 11.55
CA ALA A 108 19.77 -15.39 12.07
C ALA A 108 18.93 -14.23 11.52
N SER A 109 19.48 -13.02 11.42
CA SER A 109 18.79 -11.85 10.87
C SER A 109 18.51 -12.02 9.38
N SER A 110 19.44 -12.60 8.63
CA SER A 110 19.28 -12.85 7.19
C SER A 110 18.20 -13.89 6.91
N LEU A 111 18.19 -14.99 7.68
CA LEU A 111 17.11 -15.99 7.60
C LEU A 111 15.76 -15.36 7.99
N GLY A 112 15.70 -14.65 9.11
CA GLY A 112 14.49 -13.97 9.56
C GLY A 112 13.91 -13.04 8.49
N ARG A 113 14.76 -12.23 7.85
CA ARG A 113 14.38 -11.36 6.73
C ARG A 113 13.89 -12.14 5.51
N LEU A 114 14.58 -13.22 5.14
CA LEU A 114 14.17 -14.06 4.02
C LEU A 114 12.77 -14.64 4.22
N TYR A 115 12.48 -15.23 5.39
CA TYR A 115 11.16 -15.77 5.69
C TYR A 115 10.09 -14.67 5.75
N TYR A 116 10.41 -13.52 6.37
CA TYR A 116 9.47 -12.39 6.48
C TYR A 116 9.05 -11.86 5.10
N LEU A 117 10.00 -11.60 4.21
CA LEU A 117 9.74 -11.06 2.86
C LEU A 117 8.93 -12.03 1.98
N ASN A 118 8.94 -13.33 2.30
CA ASN A 118 8.15 -14.34 1.62
C ASN A 118 6.82 -14.66 2.34
N GLY A 119 6.38 -13.79 3.27
CA GLY A 119 5.10 -13.92 3.98
C GLY A 119 5.06 -15.02 5.04
N ARG A 120 6.18 -15.70 5.31
CA ARG A 120 6.31 -16.78 6.29
C ARG A 120 6.60 -16.22 7.69
N ASN A 121 5.64 -15.47 8.21
CA ASN A 121 5.80 -14.66 9.42
C ASN A 121 6.10 -15.49 10.67
N ALA A 122 5.52 -16.69 10.81
CA ALA A 122 5.74 -17.55 11.98
C ALA A 122 7.20 -18.05 12.05
N GLU A 123 7.75 -18.49 10.92
CA GLU A 123 9.14 -18.90 10.82
C GLU A 123 10.10 -17.71 10.95
N ALA A 124 9.73 -16.56 10.36
CA ALA A 124 10.50 -15.33 10.49
C ALA A 124 10.69 -14.92 11.96
N ILE A 125 9.61 -14.94 12.76
CA ILE A 125 9.65 -14.62 14.20
C ILE A 125 10.73 -15.44 14.92
N THR A 126 10.82 -16.74 14.62
CA THR A 126 11.79 -17.64 15.26
C THR A 126 13.22 -17.18 15.02
N TYR A 127 13.59 -16.91 13.77
CA TYR A 127 14.95 -16.51 13.42
C TYR A 127 15.28 -15.07 13.85
N LEU A 128 14.31 -14.15 13.74
CA LEU A 128 14.48 -12.77 14.22
C LEU A 128 14.68 -12.73 15.75
N GLN A 129 13.96 -13.57 16.49
CA GLN A 129 14.17 -13.73 17.93
C GLN A 129 15.56 -14.29 18.28
N GLN A 130 16.08 -15.24 17.50
CA GLN A 130 17.46 -15.73 17.67
C GLN A 130 18.49 -14.61 17.44
N ALA A 131 18.29 -13.78 16.41
CA ALA A 131 19.14 -12.62 16.15
C ALA A 131 19.12 -11.64 17.33
N GLU A 132 17.95 -11.23 17.81
CA GLU A 132 17.85 -10.33 18.98
C GLU A 132 18.43 -10.94 20.25
N SER A 133 18.36 -12.27 20.41
CA SER A 133 19.01 -12.96 21.54
C SER A 133 20.54 -12.81 21.49
N ARG A 134 21.15 -12.75 20.30
CA ARG A 134 22.58 -12.43 20.13
C ARG A 134 22.90 -10.96 20.38
N ALA A 135 21.98 -10.05 20.09
CA ALA A 135 22.14 -8.63 20.38
C ALA A 135 21.89 -8.24 21.85
N LYS A 136 21.24 -9.12 22.62
CA LYS A 136 20.85 -8.88 24.01
C LYS A 136 22.00 -8.39 24.91
N PRO A 137 23.21 -8.97 24.90
CA PRO A 137 24.29 -8.49 25.76
C PRO A 137 24.69 -7.03 25.50
N VAL A 138 24.65 -6.59 24.23
CA VAL A 138 24.94 -5.19 23.85
C VAL A 138 23.81 -4.27 24.32
N ARG A 139 22.56 -4.72 24.15
CA ARG A 139 21.36 -4.00 24.61
C ARG A 139 21.36 -3.80 26.12
N ASP A 140 21.69 -4.85 26.89
CA ASP A 140 21.72 -4.79 28.34
C ASP A 140 22.81 -3.80 28.82
N VAL A 141 23.97 -3.76 28.16
CA VAL A 141 24.99 -2.72 28.43
C VAL A 141 24.48 -1.34 28.06
N PHE A 142 23.87 -1.15 26.89
CA PHE A 142 23.30 0.13 26.50
C PHE A 142 22.35 0.67 27.56
N LEU A 143 21.37 -0.13 27.99
CA LEU A 143 20.37 0.29 28.97
C LEU A 143 21.00 0.60 30.34
N ALA A 144 21.97 -0.21 30.77
CA ALA A 144 22.69 0.03 32.02
C ALA A 144 23.48 1.34 31.99
N GLN A 145 24.20 1.63 30.90
CA GLN A 145 24.95 2.88 30.77
C GLN A 145 24.04 4.09 30.53
N ARG A 146 22.96 3.93 29.75
CA ARG A 146 21.95 4.96 29.54
C ARG A 146 21.32 5.39 30.86
N LYS A 147 21.00 4.44 31.73
CA LYS A 147 20.46 4.73 33.07
C LYS A 147 21.43 5.59 33.90
N LYS A 148 22.75 5.35 33.82
CA LYS A 148 23.77 6.17 34.50
C LYS A 148 23.87 7.58 33.94
N LEU A 149 23.69 7.74 32.62
CA LEU A 149 23.77 9.04 31.93
C LEU A 149 22.48 9.87 32.07
N GLY A 150 21.36 9.24 32.41
CA GLY A 150 20.06 9.90 32.51
C GLY A 150 19.64 10.55 31.19
N LYS A 151 19.37 11.85 31.22
CA LYS A 151 18.90 12.63 30.05
C LYS A 151 20.02 13.22 29.20
N ALA A 152 21.29 12.99 29.54
CA ALA A 152 22.41 13.52 28.76
C ALA A 152 22.30 13.07 27.29
N PRO A 153 22.62 13.94 26.31
CA PRO A 153 22.61 13.55 24.90
C PRO A 153 23.68 12.46 24.65
N LEU A 154 23.39 11.55 23.73
CA LEU A 154 24.36 10.55 23.28
C LEU A 154 25.14 11.12 22.09
N ALA A 155 26.46 10.92 22.13
CA ALA A 155 27.32 11.23 20.99
C ALA A 155 27.06 10.25 19.83
N THR A 156 27.44 10.65 18.61
CA THR A 156 27.46 9.73 17.46
C THR A 156 28.59 8.71 17.62
N ALA A 157 28.59 7.66 16.78
CA ALA A 157 29.62 6.62 16.82
C ALA A 157 31.02 7.20 16.52
N GLU A 158 31.09 8.15 15.60
CA GLU A 158 32.32 8.85 15.19
C GLU A 158 32.83 9.74 16.31
N ALA A 159 31.96 10.56 16.89
CA ALA A 159 32.31 11.46 17.98
C ALA A 159 32.72 10.70 19.25
N ALA A 160 32.13 9.53 19.49
CA ALA A 160 32.53 8.62 20.56
C ALA A 160 33.82 7.84 20.23
N GLY A 161 34.28 7.84 18.98
CA GLY A 161 35.47 7.11 18.53
C GLY A 161 35.29 5.58 18.56
N CYS A 162 34.12 5.07 18.19
CA CYS A 162 33.81 3.64 18.28
C CYS A 162 34.66 2.77 17.33
N GLY A 163 35.16 3.35 16.23
CA GLY A 163 36.03 2.66 15.27
C GLY A 163 35.34 1.56 14.48
N PHE A 164 34.03 1.63 14.33
CA PHE A 164 33.24 0.63 13.62
C PHE A 164 33.40 0.77 12.11
N THR A 165 33.41 -0.36 11.41
CA THR A 165 33.42 -0.42 9.95
C THR A 165 32.17 -1.12 9.42
N ALA A 166 31.80 -0.81 8.18
CA ALA A 166 30.65 -1.44 7.53
C ALA A 166 30.86 -2.96 7.42
N GLY A 167 29.82 -3.73 7.76
CA GLY A 167 29.84 -5.20 7.72
C GLY A 167 30.59 -5.87 8.86
N GLN A 168 31.07 -5.12 9.86
CA GLN A 168 31.67 -5.71 11.06
C GLN A 168 30.62 -6.51 11.86
N ALA A 169 30.98 -7.73 12.24
CA ALA A 169 30.08 -8.62 12.98
C ALA A 169 29.71 -8.06 14.36
N LEU A 170 28.48 -8.32 14.81
CA LEU A 170 27.93 -7.80 16.06
C LEU A 170 28.77 -8.20 17.28
N GLU A 171 29.36 -9.39 17.28
CA GLU A 171 30.24 -9.87 18.35
C GLU A 171 31.48 -8.99 18.51
N SER A 172 32.09 -8.57 17.40
CA SER A 172 33.24 -7.66 17.40
C SER A 172 32.86 -6.27 17.89
N LEU A 173 31.69 -5.76 17.49
CA LEU A 173 31.14 -4.49 17.98
C LEU A 173 30.87 -4.56 19.49
N SER A 174 30.29 -5.68 19.94
CA SER A 174 30.00 -5.96 21.35
C SER A 174 31.27 -5.93 22.21
N ALA A 175 32.38 -6.50 21.73
CA ALA A 175 33.65 -6.49 22.45
C ALA A 175 34.14 -5.05 22.75
N VAL A 176 34.05 -4.13 21.79
CA VAL A 176 34.40 -2.71 21.98
C VAL A 176 33.51 -2.05 23.03
N VAL A 177 32.21 -2.31 22.95
CA VAL A 177 31.21 -1.78 23.90
C VAL A 177 31.48 -2.26 25.33
N GLN A 178 31.71 -3.57 25.48
CA GLN A 178 32.00 -4.19 26.78
C GLN A 178 33.29 -3.65 27.39
N GLU A 179 34.32 -3.47 26.57
CA GLU A 179 35.61 -2.96 27.03
C GLU A 179 35.51 -1.51 27.54
N ARG A 180 34.75 -0.65 26.85
CA ARG A 180 34.48 0.72 27.32
C ARG A 180 33.66 0.71 28.61
N ALA A 181 32.65 -0.14 28.69
CA ALA A 181 31.82 -0.28 29.89
C ALA A 181 32.67 -0.71 31.10
N LYS A 182 33.62 -1.64 30.93
CA LYS A 182 34.56 -2.07 31.97
C LYS A 182 35.50 -0.96 32.42
N LYS A 183 35.95 -0.11 31.49
CA LYS A 183 36.79 1.08 31.77
C LYS A 183 36.04 2.23 32.45
N GLY A 184 34.73 2.11 32.67
CA GLY A 184 33.92 3.15 33.27
C GLY A 184 33.54 4.30 32.32
N ASP A 185 33.84 4.17 31.03
CA ASP A 185 33.43 5.12 29.99
C ASP A 185 31.94 4.94 29.67
N ALA A 186 31.07 5.42 30.58
CA ALA A 186 29.62 5.25 30.44
C ALA A 186 29.07 5.93 29.17
N ALA A 187 29.56 7.14 28.86
CA ALA A 187 29.12 7.92 27.70
C ALA A 187 29.52 7.25 26.39
N GLY A 188 30.79 6.89 26.23
CA GLY A 188 31.26 6.21 25.03
C GLY A 188 30.73 4.79 24.90
N ALA A 189 30.60 4.05 26.00
CA ALA A 189 29.96 2.72 25.97
C ALA A 189 28.50 2.80 25.51
N ALA A 190 27.72 3.77 26.01
CA ALA A 190 26.33 3.96 25.56
C ALA A 190 26.25 4.37 24.10
N ALA A 191 27.10 5.30 23.65
CA ALA A 191 27.13 5.75 22.26
C ALA A 191 27.49 4.61 21.29
N CYS A 192 28.56 3.85 21.60
CA CYS A 192 28.97 2.70 20.80
C CYS A 192 27.97 1.55 20.87
N ALA A 193 27.31 1.32 22.01
CA ALA A 193 26.30 0.29 22.12
C ALA A 193 25.07 0.63 21.26
N ARG A 194 24.62 1.88 21.26
CA ARG A 194 23.52 2.33 20.38
C ARG A 194 23.86 2.11 18.91
N ALA A 195 25.07 2.50 18.50
CA ALA A 195 25.54 2.32 17.13
C ALA A 195 25.66 0.83 16.75
N ALA A 196 26.18 -0.01 17.65
CA ALA A 196 26.29 -1.45 17.44
C ALA A 196 24.91 -2.15 17.31
N LEU A 197 23.87 -1.58 17.92
CA LEU A 197 22.51 -2.11 17.89
C LEU A 197 21.73 -1.70 16.64
N GLU A 198 22.22 -0.78 15.80
CA GLU A 198 21.47 -0.29 14.62
C GLU A 198 20.90 -1.43 13.75
N PRO A 199 21.68 -2.47 13.35
CA PRO A 199 21.11 -3.60 12.61
C PRO A 199 20.05 -4.40 13.39
N SER A 200 20.15 -4.41 14.73
CA SER A 200 19.19 -5.10 15.59
C SER A 200 17.89 -4.33 15.76
N LEU A 201 17.87 -3.01 15.55
CA LEU A 201 16.64 -2.22 15.59
C LEU A 201 15.72 -2.60 14.42
N ASP A 202 16.28 -2.71 13.22
CA ASP A 202 15.58 -3.19 12.03
C ASP A 202 15.01 -4.60 12.24
N VAL A 203 15.81 -5.50 12.82
CA VAL A 203 15.37 -6.86 13.17
C VAL A 203 14.20 -6.82 14.16
N GLY A 204 14.28 -5.99 15.19
CA GLY A 204 13.22 -5.85 16.19
C GLY A 204 11.91 -5.31 15.61
N VAL A 205 12.00 -4.33 14.71
CA VAL A 205 10.85 -3.79 13.96
C VAL A 205 10.24 -4.86 13.06
N MET A 206 11.08 -5.59 12.30
CA MET A 206 10.62 -6.68 11.45
C MET A 206 9.94 -7.78 12.25
N ARG A 207 10.46 -8.11 13.45
CA ARG A 207 9.81 -9.09 14.35
C ARG A 207 8.47 -8.57 14.84
N ALA A 208 8.38 -7.29 15.20
CA ALA A 208 7.11 -6.67 15.60
C ALA A 208 6.07 -6.73 14.47
N ASN A 209 6.47 -6.39 13.24
CA ASN A 209 5.63 -6.49 12.05
C ASN A 209 5.20 -7.96 11.81
N ALA A 210 6.12 -8.91 11.95
CA ALA A 210 5.82 -10.34 11.78
C ALA A 210 4.80 -10.84 12.82
N HIS A 211 4.94 -10.45 14.09
CA HIS A 211 3.93 -10.74 15.13
C HIS A 211 2.57 -10.13 14.78
N PHE A 212 2.55 -8.88 14.33
CA PHE A 212 1.31 -8.22 13.92
C PHE A 212 0.61 -8.97 12.78
N LEU A 213 1.36 -9.34 11.73
CA LEU A 213 0.85 -10.10 10.59
C LEU A 213 0.43 -11.53 10.97
N ALA A 214 1.02 -12.11 12.02
CA ALA A 214 0.59 -13.37 12.60
C ALA A 214 -0.63 -13.24 13.54
N GLY A 215 -1.16 -12.03 13.73
CA GLY A 215 -2.31 -11.75 14.59
C GLY A 215 -1.97 -11.60 16.08
N ASP A 216 -0.69 -11.63 16.46
CA ASP A 216 -0.24 -11.44 17.84
C ASP A 216 0.12 -9.97 18.11
N SER A 217 -0.92 -9.15 18.27
CA SER A 217 -0.76 -7.73 18.57
C SER A 217 -0.07 -7.47 19.90
N ALA A 218 -0.19 -8.36 20.88
CA ALA A 218 0.44 -8.19 22.19
C ALA A 218 1.96 -8.31 22.08
N ALA A 219 2.45 -9.37 21.42
CA ALA A 219 3.88 -9.54 21.18
C ALA A 219 4.45 -8.44 20.26
N ALA A 220 3.68 -7.99 19.26
CA ALA A 220 4.09 -6.88 18.40
C ALA A 220 4.30 -5.58 19.18
N LEU A 221 3.38 -5.22 20.09
CA LEU A 221 3.53 -4.03 20.95
C LEU A 221 4.79 -4.12 21.84
N VAL A 222 5.07 -5.30 22.40
CA VAL A 222 6.29 -5.54 23.18
C VAL A 222 7.54 -5.37 22.33
N ALA A 223 7.56 -5.95 21.12
CA ALA A 223 8.70 -5.87 20.21
C ALA A 223 8.97 -4.42 19.74
N TYR A 224 7.95 -3.64 19.37
CA TYR A 224 8.15 -2.22 19.07
C TYR A 224 8.63 -1.43 20.30
N GLY A 225 8.08 -1.73 21.48
CA GLY A 225 8.53 -1.12 22.74
C GLY A 225 10.02 -1.37 22.99
N ALA A 226 10.49 -2.60 22.73
CA ALA A 226 11.90 -2.95 22.90
C ALA A 226 12.85 -2.16 21.99
N VAL A 227 12.40 -1.81 20.77
CA VAL A 227 13.13 -0.93 19.83
C VAL A 227 13.16 0.50 20.38
N LEU A 228 12.02 1.02 20.83
CA LEU A 228 11.89 2.40 21.35
C LEU A 228 12.61 2.62 22.68
N GLU A 229 12.88 1.57 23.45
CA GLU A 229 13.77 1.65 24.63
C GLU A 229 15.23 1.98 24.25
N VAL A 230 15.67 1.58 23.05
CA VAL A 230 17.03 1.86 22.55
C VAL A 230 17.06 3.17 21.77
N GLU A 231 16.10 3.35 20.85
CA GLU A 231 15.98 4.54 20.01
C GLU A 231 14.57 5.12 20.12
N PRO A 232 14.33 6.03 21.08
CA PRO A 232 13.00 6.62 21.32
C PRO A 232 12.43 7.39 20.14
N ARG A 233 13.28 7.79 19.19
CA ARG A 233 12.91 8.54 17.97
C ARG A 233 12.85 7.65 16.73
N HIS A 234 12.86 6.32 16.90
CA HIS A 234 12.80 5.39 15.77
C HIS A 234 11.45 5.49 15.06
N GLU A 235 11.46 6.09 13.86
CA GLU A 235 10.24 6.46 13.13
C GLU A 235 9.31 5.27 12.88
N GLU A 236 9.82 4.16 12.36
CA GLU A 236 8.99 2.99 12.03
C GLU A 236 8.36 2.35 13.27
N ALA A 237 9.12 2.18 14.36
CA ALA A 237 8.61 1.64 15.61
C ALA A 237 7.59 2.57 16.28
N LEU A 238 7.81 3.89 16.24
CA LEU A 238 6.84 4.88 16.72
C LEU A 238 5.52 4.76 15.96
N PHE A 239 5.59 4.74 14.62
CA PHE A 239 4.40 4.63 13.78
C PHE A 239 3.67 3.30 14.01
N GLY A 240 4.39 2.18 13.92
CA GLY A 240 3.83 0.83 14.06
C GLY A 240 3.18 0.60 15.41
N ARG A 241 3.85 0.99 16.51
CA ARG A 241 3.28 0.89 17.86
C ARG A 241 2.03 1.76 18.03
N SER A 242 2.06 2.99 17.51
CA SER A 242 0.94 3.93 17.66
C SER A 242 -0.29 3.47 16.89
N ALA A 243 -0.11 3.00 15.65
CA ALA A 243 -1.17 2.40 14.86
C ALA A 243 -1.76 1.18 15.57
N LEU A 244 -0.91 0.30 16.11
CA LEU A 244 -1.36 -0.91 16.78
C LEU A 244 -2.12 -0.62 18.08
N LEU A 245 -1.66 0.36 18.87
CA LEU A 245 -2.40 0.84 20.06
C LEU A 245 -3.77 1.40 19.66
N PHE A 246 -3.83 2.23 18.62
CA PHE A 246 -5.09 2.80 18.15
C PHE A 246 -6.08 1.71 17.67
N GLU A 247 -5.58 0.72 16.93
CA GLU A 247 -6.41 -0.35 16.38
C GLU A 247 -6.92 -1.32 17.45
N THR A 248 -6.05 -1.74 18.37
CA THR A 248 -6.34 -2.85 19.30
C THR A 248 -6.79 -2.38 20.68
N LYS A 249 -6.53 -1.12 21.03
CA LYS A 249 -6.89 -0.50 22.32
C LYS A 249 -7.78 0.72 22.14
N GLY A 250 -8.65 0.69 21.12
CA GLY A 250 -9.53 1.81 20.75
C GLY A 250 -10.54 2.26 21.81
N GLU A 251 -10.75 1.50 22.88
CA GLU A 251 -11.60 1.88 24.02
C GLU A 251 -10.80 2.36 25.24
N ASP A 252 -9.48 2.12 25.25
CA ASP A 252 -8.61 2.52 26.35
C ASP A 252 -8.06 3.93 26.07
N LEU A 253 -8.63 4.92 26.77
CA LEU A 253 -8.26 6.33 26.59
C LEU A 253 -6.78 6.59 26.90
N ALA A 254 -6.17 5.83 27.81
CA ALA A 254 -4.75 5.98 28.12
C ALA A 254 -3.89 5.44 26.97
N ALA A 255 -4.26 4.29 26.39
CA ALA A 255 -3.60 3.74 25.22
C ALA A 255 -3.78 4.64 23.98
N LEU A 256 -4.96 5.22 23.79
CA LEU A 256 -5.22 6.20 22.74
C LEU A 256 -4.35 7.44 22.89
N LYS A 257 -4.21 7.97 24.10
CA LYS A 257 -3.29 9.09 24.36
C LYS A 257 -1.85 8.73 23.99
N GLN A 258 -1.38 7.54 24.36
CA GLN A 258 -0.06 7.06 23.96
C GLN A 258 0.09 6.91 22.44
N ALA A 259 -0.96 6.45 21.74
CA ALA A 259 -0.96 6.38 20.29
C ALA A 259 -0.82 7.77 19.66
N LYS A 260 -1.54 8.77 20.19
CA LYS A 260 -1.41 10.16 19.75
C LYS A 260 0.01 10.69 19.94
N ASP A 261 0.55 10.56 21.16
CA ASP A 261 1.90 11.03 21.48
C ASP A 261 2.94 10.41 20.53
N GLY A 262 2.77 9.13 20.18
CA GLY A 262 3.64 8.46 19.23
C GLY A 262 3.49 8.96 17.78
N PHE A 263 2.28 9.25 17.29
CA PHE A 263 2.08 9.87 15.98
C PHE A 263 2.60 11.31 15.91
N GLU A 264 2.52 12.07 17.00
CA GLU A 264 3.14 13.40 17.10
C GLU A 264 4.67 13.29 17.09
N ALA A 265 5.22 12.29 17.78
CA ALA A 265 6.65 12.02 17.74
C ALA A 265 7.14 11.64 16.33
N VAL A 266 6.34 10.88 15.55
CA VAL A 266 6.63 10.60 14.13
C VAL A 266 6.71 11.90 13.34
N GLN A 267 5.76 12.83 13.51
CA GLN A 267 5.78 14.12 12.82
C GLN A 267 7.03 14.96 13.17
N ALA A 268 7.57 14.79 14.38
CA ALA A 268 8.78 15.49 14.83
C ALA A 268 10.10 14.86 14.34
N VAL A 269 10.08 13.63 13.81
CA VAL A 269 11.29 12.93 13.30
C VAL A 269 11.27 12.76 11.79
N ALA A 270 10.09 12.54 11.20
CA ALA A 270 9.92 12.33 9.79
C ALA A 270 10.07 13.65 9.01
N ARG A 271 10.39 13.54 7.72
CA ARG A 271 10.35 14.70 6.83
C ARG A 271 8.90 15.23 6.76
N PRO A 272 8.66 16.54 6.94
CA PRO A 272 7.30 17.09 7.04
C PRO A 272 6.36 16.73 5.87
N GLU A 273 6.90 16.63 4.65
CA GLU A 273 6.15 16.33 3.43
C GLU A 273 6.12 14.84 3.07
N SER A 274 6.69 13.97 3.91
CA SER A 274 6.62 12.53 3.67
C SER A 274 5.18 12.02 3.78
N ALA A 275 4.86 10.97 3.01
CA ALA A 275 3.60 10.26 3.15
C ALA A 275 3.38 9.77 4.59
N ARG A 276 4.47 9.38 5.28
CA ARG A 276 4.45 8.94 6.67
C ARG A 276 4.05 10.04 7.64
N ALA A 277 4.63 11.23 7.54
CA ALA A 277 4.27 12.38 8.37
C ALA A 277 2.80 12.79 8.16
N THR A 278 2.35 12.79 6.90
CA THR A 278 0.97 13.09 6.53
C THR A 278 -0.01 12.07 7.13
N ALA A 279 0.30 10.77 7.01
CA ALA A 279 -0.50 9.70 7.60
C ALA A 279 -0.54 9.80 9.13
N ALA A 280 0.60 10.05 9.78
CA ALA A 280 0.68 10.22 11.23
C ALA A 280 -0.16 11.41 11.72
N LYS A 281 -0.12 12.55 11.01
CA LYS A 281 -0.97 13.71 11.32
C LYS A 281 -2.46 13.40 11.23
N ARG A 282 -2.89 12.72 10.16
CA ARG A 282 -4.28 12.27 9.99
C ARG A 282 -4.72 11.34 11.11
N LEU A 283 -3.87 10.36 11.45
CA LEU A 283 -4.17 9.38 12.50
C LEU A 283 -4.20 10.03 13.88
N ALA A 284 -3.32 10.98 14.19
CA ALA A 284 -3.38 11.76 15.43
C ALA A 284 -4.71 12.52 15.56
N GLY A 285 -5.20 13.13 14.49
CA GLY A 285 -6.53 13.77 14.47
C GLY A 285 -7.67 12.79 14.72
N LEU A 286 -7.62 11.60 14.11
CA LEU A 286 -8.62 10.56 14.33
C LEU A 286 -8.59 10.02 15.77
N VAL A 287 -7.41 9.89 16.37
CA VAL A 287 -7.24 9.53 17.78
C VAL A 287 -7.88 10.60 18.66
N ASP A 288 -7.68 11.89 18.38
CA ASP A 288 -8.33 12.98 19.11
C ASP A 288 -9.86 12.93 19.06
N GLU A 289 -10.42 12.69 17.87
CA GLU A 289 -11.87 12.48 17.72
C GLU A 289 -12.35 11.27 18.53
N THR A 290 -11.58 10.19 18.51
CA THR A 290 -11.89 8.95 19.24
C THR A 290 -11.85 9.18 20.76
N VAL A 291 -10.85 9.90 21.26
CA VAL A 291 -10.74 10.28 22.68
C VAL A 291 -11.90 11.20 23.08
N LYS A 292 -12.22 12.21 22.26
CA LYS A 292 -13.35 13.13 22.51
C LYS A 292 -14.69 12.41 22.55
N ALA A 293 -14.88 11.41 21.69
CA ALA A 293 -16.06 10.56 21.71
C ALA A 293 -16.10 9.60 22.92
N GLY A 294 -14.98 9.45 23.64
CA GLY A 294 -14.86 8.56 24.79
C GLY A 294 -14.69 7.09 24.41
N GLY A 295 -14.07 6.81 23.26
CA GLY A 295 -13.82 5.47 22.73
C GLY A 295 -14.25 5.29 21.27
N ARG A 296 -13.67 4.30 20.60
CA ARG A 296 -13.92 4.00 19.17
C ARG A 296 -15.37 3.57 18.94
N ALA A 297 -15.95 2.77 19.83
CA ALA A 297 -17.34 2.35 19.75
C ALA A 297 -18.30 3.56 19.73
N LYS A 298 -18.08 4.54 20.61
CA LYS A 298 -18.90 5.76 20.68
C LYS A 298 -18.70 6.66 19.46
N LEU A 299 -17.47 6.79 18.96
CA LEU A 299 -17.19 7.53 17.73
C LEU A 299 -17.96 6.93 16.55
N LEU A 300 -17.91 5.60 16.39
CA LEU A 300 -18.61 4.90 15.31
C LEU A 300 -20.13 5.03 15.44
N ALA A 301 -20.67 4.92 16.65
CA ALA A 301 -22.10 5.11 16.91
C ALA A 301 -22.55 6.54 16.56
N SER A 302 -21.80 7.55 16.99
CA SER A 302 -22.06 8.96 16.67
C SER A 302 -22.04 9.22 15.17
N ARG A 303 -21.03 8.70 14.45
CA ARG A 303 -20.95 8.81 12.98
C ARG A 303 -22.07 8.05 12.27
N ALA A 304 -22.48 6.90 12.77
CA ALA A 304 -23.61 6.16 12.21
C ALA A 304 -24.92 6.92 12.37
N GLU A 305 -25.14 7.56 13.52
CA GLU A 305 -26.33 8.38 13.76
C GLU A 305 -26.33 9.66 12.92
N ASP A 306 -25.20 10.36 12.82
CA ASP A 306 -25.08 11.53 11.93
C ASP A 306 -25.38 11.16 10.47
N ARG A 307 -24.86 10.02 9.99
CA ARG A 307 -25.22 9.49 8.66
C ARG A 307 -26.70 9.21 8.53
N ARG A 308 -27.33 8.58 9.54
CA ARG A 308 -28.76 8.30 9.54
C ARG A 308 -29.58 9.59 9.45
N ILE A 309 -29.22 10.61 10.24
CA ILE A 309 -29.87 11.92 10.23
C ILE A 309 -29.74 12.56 8.85
N ARG A 310 -28.53 12.64 8.29
CA ARG A 310 -28.29 13.21 6.95
C ARG A 310 -29.09 12.50 5.86
N LEU A 311 -29.17 11.16 5.91
CA LEU A 311 -29.98 10.39 4.97
C LEU A 311 -31.48 10.61 5.16
N SER A 312 -31.95 10.83 6.39
CA SER A 312 -33.36 11.14 6.68
C SER A 312 -33.76 12.58 6.33
N GLN A 313 -32.81 13.50 6.33
CA GLN A 313 -32.99 14.91 5.97
C GLN A 313 -32.64 15.20 4.50
N ALA A 314 -32.17 14.18 3.76
CA ALA A 314 -31.95 14.29 2.32
C ALA A 314 -33.30 14.62 1.66
N PRO A 315 -33.42 15.76 0.95
CA PRO A 315 -34.70 16.19 0.43
C PRO A 315 -35.25 15.16 -0.56
N THR A 316 -36.43 14.61 -0.29
CA THR A 316 -37.23 13.79 -1.22
C THR A 316 -37.91 14.63 -2.30
N GLY A 317 -37.37 15.81 -2.60
CA GLY A 317 -37.91 16.71 -3.62
C GLY A 317 -37.73 16.13 -5.02
N PRO A 318 -38.63 16.44 -5.97
CA PRO A 318 -38.42 16.09 -7.37
C PRO A 318 -37.06 16.64 -7.80
N ALA A 319 -36.24 15.79 -8.43
CA ALA A 319 -34.93 16.15 -8.92
C ALA A 319 -35.04 17.44 -9.74
N GLN A 320 -34.48 18.55 -9.23
CA GLN A 320 -34.39 19.78 -10.00
C GLN A 320 -33.57 19.47 -11.25
N ASP A 321 -34.15 19.79 -12.41
CA ASP A 321 -33.77 19.36 -13.76
C ASP A 321 -32.45 19.97 -14.29
N ALA A 322 -31.57 20.45 -13.39
CA ALA A 322 -30.24 20.97 -13.71
C ALA A 322 -29.18 20.32 -12.81
N PRO A 323 -28.10 19.75 -13.38
CA PRO A 323 -27.00 19.25 -12.57
C PRO A 323 -26.38 20.42 -11.79
N ARG A 324 -26.45 20.36 -10.46
CA ARG A 324 -25.71 21.28 -9.60
C ARG A 324 -24.23 21.11 -9.95
N PRO A 325 -23.47 22.19 -10.18
CA PRO A 325 -22.03 22.08 -10.40
C PRO A 325 -21.42 21.40 -9.17
N LEU A 326 -20.62 20.34 -9.38
CA LEU A 326 -19.85 19.74 -8.29
C LEU A 326 -18.90 20.80 -7.74
N THR A 327 -19.11 21.22 -6.50
CA THR A 327 -18.15 22.07 -5.80
C THR A 327 -16.92 21.25 -5.45
N GLN A 328 -15.78 21.91 -5.27
CA GLN A 328 -14.56 21.25 -4.82
C GLN A 328 -14.77 20.52 -3.49
N GLU A 329 -15.53 21.11 -2.56
CA GLU A 329 -15.90 20.46 -1.30
C GLU A 329 -16.73 19.18 -1.49
N MET A 330 -17.60 19.12 -2.50
CA MET A 330 -18.35 17.91 -2.82
C MET A 330 -17.43 16.83 -3.40
N MET A 331 -16.47 17.20 -4.25
CA MET A 331 -15.47 16.26 -4.78
C MET A 331 -14.57 15.74 -3.66
N ASP A 332 -14.10 16.61 -2.77
CA ASP A 332 -13.27 16.24 -1.63
C ASP A 332 -14.05 15.35 -0.65
N SER A 333 -15.34 15.62 -0.42
CA SER A 333 -16.21 14.79 0.42
C SER A 333 -16.40 13.38 -0.18
N VAL A 334 -16.58 13.28 -1.49
CA VAL A 334 -16.69 12.01 -2.19
C VAL A 334 -15.36 11.23 -2.15
N ASN A 335 -14.24 11.90 -2.40
CA ASN A 335 -12.90 11.29 -2.37
C ASN A 335 -12.49 10.85 -0.95
N ASN A 336 -12.94 11.55 0.08
CA ASN A 336 -12.65 11.23 1.48
C ASN A 336 -13.66 10.27 2.11
N THR A 337 -14.70 9.85 1.39
CA THR A 337 -15.66 8.85 1.89
C THR A 337 -14.99 7.48 1.92
N GLU A 338 -14.96 6.85 3.10
CA GLU A 338 -14.47 5.48 3.25
C GLU A 338 -15.29 4.50 2.39
N ARG A 339 -14.62 3.73 1.53
CA ARG A 339 -15.26 2.71 0.70
C ARG A 339 -15.57 1.46 1.53
N THR A 340 -16.73 1.46 2.18
CA THR A 340 -17.21 0.28 2.91
C THR A 340 -17.90 -0.71 1.96
N PRO A 341 -17.91 -2.03 2.28
CA PRO A 341 -18.63 -3.02 1.48
C PRO A 341 -20.11 -2.70 1.27
N GLU A 342 -20.76 -2.09 2.26
CA GLU A 342 -22.17 -1.69 2.21
C GLU A 342 -22.40 -0.54 1.22
N LEU A 343 -21.45 0.40 1.14
CA LEU A 343 -21.49 1.47 0.15
C LEU A 343 -21.36 0.91 -1.26
N GLU A 344 -20.38 0.02 -1.48
CA GLU A 344 -20.17 -0.61 -2.80
C GLU A 344 -21.40 -1.42 -3.24
N GLN A 345 -22.03 -2.17 -2.34
CA GLN A 345 -23.29 -2.86 -2.61
C GLN A 345 -24.44 -1.90 -2.94
N GLY A 346 -24.55 -0.79 -2.21
CA GLY A 346 -25.56 0.24 -2.47
C GLY A 346 -25.37 0.90 -3.84
N LEU A 347 -24.13 1.19 -4.22
CA LEU A 347 -23.80 1.75 -5.54
C LEU A 347 -24.06 0.75 -6.66
N ALA A 348 -23.72 -0.53 -6.48
CA ALA A 348 -24.05 -1.59 -7.45
C ALA A 348 -25.57 -1.70 -7.67
N LYS A 349 -26.35 -1.65 -6.58
CA LYS A 349 -27.81 -1.66 -6.66
C LYS A 349 -28.37 -0.48 -7.46
N LEU A 350 -27.81 0.72 -7.28
CA LEU A 350 -28.22 1.90 -8.05
C LEU A 350 -27.94 1.73 -9.55
N VAL A 351 -26.83 1.07 -9.92
CA VAL A 351 -26.55 0.76 -11.32
C VAL A 351 -27.59 -0.21 -11.89
N ASP A 352 -27.92 -1.28 -11.15
CA ASP A 352 -28.93 -2.28 -11.57
C ASP A 352 -30.32 -1.66 -11.73
N GLU A 353 -30.73 -0.81 -10.77
CA GLU A 353 -31.98 -0.04 -10.83
C GLU A 353 -31.95 0.94 -12.01
N GLY A 354 -30.83 1.63 -12.25
CA GLY A 354 -30.66 2.53 -13.39
C GLY A 354 -30.91 1.85 -14.73
N GLU A 355 -30.41 0.63 -14.91
CA GLU A 355 -30.64 -0.15 -16.14
C GLU A 355 -32.08 -0.65 -16.25
N GLU A 356 -32.70 -0.99 -15.13
CA GLU A 356 -34.12 -1.32 -15.08
C GLU A 356 -35.00 -0.14 -15.51
N HIS A 357 -34.59 1.08 -15.12
CA HIS A 357 -35.22 2.30 -15.57
C HIS A 357 -34.99 2.56 -17.06
N LEU A 358 -33.78 2.34 -17.57
CA LEU A 358 -33.48 2.46 -19.00
C LEU A 358 -34.33 1.51 -19.86
N ALA A 359 -34.39 0.22 -19.50
CA ALA A 359 -35.16 -0.78 -20.25
C ALA A 359 -36.68 -0.47 -20.26
N LYS A 360 -37.16 0.29 -19.28
CA LYS A 360 -38.57 0.72 -19.21
C LYS A 360 -38.78 2.12 -19.78
N GLY A 361 -37.79 2.71 -20.44
CA GLY A 361 -37.85 4.06 -21.02
C GLY A 361 -37.92 5.20 -19.99
N ARG A 362 -37.67 4.91 -18.70
CA ARG A 362 -37.66 5.90 -17.61
C ARG A 362 -36.29 6.56 -17.50
N PHE A 363 -35.94 7.33 -18.54
CA PHE A 363 -34.59 7.88 -18.69
C PHE A 363 -34.22 8.92 -17.62
N LYS A 364 -35.19 9.66 -17.06
CA LYS A 364 -34.93 10.65 -15.99
C LYS A 364 -34.51 9.97 -14.69
N GLU A 365 -35.19 8.90 -14.33
CA GLU A 365 -34.91 8.08 -13.14
C GLU A 365 -33.61 7.30 -13.30
N ALA A 366 -33.33 6.76 -14.49
CA ALA A 366 -32.06 6.15 -14.81
C ALA A 366 -30.89 7.14 -14.62
N LEU A 367 -31.02 8.35 -15.17
CA LEU A 367 -30.02 9.41 -15.02
C LEU A 367 -29.80 9.80 -13.54
N ALA A 368 -30.88 9.87 -12.75
CA ALA A 368 -30.78 10.16 -11.32
C ALA A 368 -29.99 9.09 -10.54
N ASN A 369 -30.11 7.81 -10.93
CA ASN A 369 -29.34 6.74 -10.31
C ASN A 369 -27.86 6.80 -10.71
N TYR A 370 -27.55 6.98 -12.00
CA TYR A 370 -26.15 7.04 -12.44
C TYR A 370 -25.40 8.27 -11.96
N THR A 371 -26.06 9.42 -11.86
CA THR A 371 -25.45 10.65 -11.31
C THR A 371 -25.04 10.52 -9.84
N ARG A 372 -25.64 9.57 -9.10
CA ARG A 372 -25.21 9.21 -7.74
C ARG A 372 -24.02 8.26 -7.74
N VAL A 373 -23.84 7.43 -8.76
CA VAL A 373 -22.79 6.40 -8.82
C VAL A 373 -21.47 6.96 -9.35
N VAL A 374 -21.52 7.72 -10.44
CA VAL A 374 -20.32 8.19 -11.16
C VAL A 374 -19.33 8.97 -10.29
N PRO A 375 -19.74 9.83 -9.33
CA PRO A 375 -18.78 10.50 -8.45
C PRO A 375 -17.97 9.54 -7.57
N PHE A 376 -18.59 8.47 -7.05
CA PHE A 376 -17.91 7.51 -6.18
C PHE A 376 -17.12 6.46 -6.96
N GLN A 377 -17.57 6.14 -8.17
CA GLN A 377 -16.95 5.17 -9.05
C GLN A 377 -16.72 5.78 -10.44
N PRO A 378 -15.77 6.72 -10.58
CA PRO A 378 -15.52 7.38 -11.86
C PRO A 378 -15.11 6.36 -12.93
N GLU A 379 -14.42 5.28 -12.59
CA GLU A 379 -14.01 4.25 -13.55
C GLU A 379 -15.09 3.20 -13.86
N ASN A 380 -16.29 3.33 -13.32
CA ASN A 380 -17.38 2.40 -13.63
C ASN A 380 -17.93 2.64 -15.04
N GLY A 381 -17.41 1.87 -16.01
CA GLY A 381 -17.83 1.92 -17.40
C GLY A 381 -19.33 1.65 -17.61
N ARG A 382 -19.95 0.79 -16.78
CA ARG A 382 -21.38 0.46 -16.84
C ARG A 382 -22.24 1.67 -16.45
N ALA A 383 -21.90 2.34 -15.35
CA ALA A 383 -22.59 3.56 -14.91
C ALA A 383 -22.39 4.72 -15.90
N LYS A 384 -21.18 4.88 -16.46
CA LYS A 384 -20.88 5.88 -17.50
C LYS A 384 -21.68 5.64 -18.78
N ALA A 385 -21.72 4.40 -19.28
CA ALA A 385 -22.50 4.04 -20.46
C ALA A 385 -24.00 4.28 -20.24
N GLY A 386 -24.52 3.89 -19.07
CA GLY A 386 -25.92 4.10 -18.71
C GLY A 386 -26.30 5.57 -18.61
N MET A 387 -25.45 6.39 -17.98
CA MET A 387 -25.62 7.85 -17.90
C MET A 387 -25.61 8.49 -19.29
N ALA A 388 -24.65 8.10 -20.13
CA ALA A 388 -24.52 8.62 -21.49
C ALA A 388 -25.77 8.28 -22.33
N TRP A 389 -26.23 7.02 -22.26
CA TRP A 389 -27.44 6.60 -22.98
C TRP A 389 -28.69 7.33 -22.48
N ALA A 390 -28.86 7.48 -21.16
CA ALA A 390 -29.97 8.24 -20.59
C ALA A 390 -29.99 9.70 -21.07
N LEU A 391 -28.83 10.36 -21.14
CA LEU A 391 -28.71 11.73 -21.63
C LEU A 391 -29.04 11.85 -23.13
N VAL A 392 -28.59 10.88 -23.93
CA VAL A 392 -28.89 10.79 -25.37
C VAL A 392 -30.39 10.62 -25.58
N SER A 393 -31.03 9.69 -24.86
CA SER A 393 -32.48 9.44 -24.97
C SER A 393 -33.35 10.58 -24.44
N LEU A 394 -32.79 11.43 -23.56
CA LEU A 394 -33.44 12.66 -23.08
C LEU A 394 -33.12 13.89 -23.91
N GLU A 395 -32.31 13.75 -24.97
CA GLU A 395 -31.88 14.86 -25.85
C GLU A 395 -31.29 16.05 -25.07
N ARG A 396 -30.53 15.78 -24.00
CA ARG A 396 -29.91 16.85 -23.21
C ARG A 396 -28.73 17.45 -23.96
N GLU A 397 -28.55 18.77 -23.83
CA GLU A 397 -27.42 19.55 -24.39
C GLU A 397 -26.05 18.89 -24.19
N MET A 398 -25.80 18.29 -23.02
CA MET A 398 -24.52 17.64 -22.68
C MET A 398 -24.36 16.22 -23.22
N ALA A 399 -25.39 15.63 -23.82
CA ALA A 399 -25.38 14.24 -24.27
C ALA A 399 -24.25 13.92 -25.26
N PRO A 400 -23.93 14.75 -26.27
CA PRO A 400 -22.85 14.45 -27.22
C PRO A 400 -21.49 14.32 -26.53
N ARG A 401 -21.21 15.18 -25.53
CA ARG A 401 -19.96 15.16 -24.78
C ARG A 401 -19.83 13.92 -23.91
N VAL A 402 -20.87 13.61 -23.13
CA VAL A 402 -20.85 12.45 -22.22
C VAL A 402 -20.84 11.13 -23.00
N TRP A 403 -21.58 11.07 -24.12
CA TRP A 403 -21.54 9.95 -25.06
C TRP A 403 -20.16 9.75 -25.68
N GLY A 404 -19.52 10.82 -26.16
CA GLY A 404 -18.17 10.78 -26.70
C GLY A 404 -17.15 10.21 -25.71
N VAL A 405 -17.22 10.62 -24.44
CA VAL A 405 -16.35 10.06 -23.39
C VAL A 405 -16.63 8.57 -23.18
N ALA A 406 -17.90 8.15 -23.11
CA ALA A 406 -18.26 6.75 -22.88
C ALA A 406 -17.74 5.81 -23.99
N ILE A 407 -17.90 6.20 -25.26
CA ILE A 407 -17.45 5.37 -26.40
C ILE A 407 -15.92 5.40 -26.60
N GLN A 408 -15.23 6.46 -26.18
CA GLN A 408 -13.77 6.52 -26.24
C GLN A 408 -13.10 5.73 -25.11
N THR A 409 -13.67 5.77 -23.90
CA THR A 409 -13.06 5.19 -22.70
C THR A 409 -13.49 3.75 -22.43
N ALA A 410 -14.74 3.39 -22.76
CA ALA A 410 -15.28 2.06 -22.47
C ALA A 410 -16.33 1.62 -23.51
N PRO A 411 -15.98 1.48 -24.81
CA PRO A 411 -16.93 1.09 -25.85
C PRO A 411 -17.53 -0.31 -25.62
N ALA A 412 -16.77 -1.24 -25.03
CA ALA A 412 -17.27 -2.56 -24.66
C ALA A 412 -18.35 -2.50 -23.56
N ALA A 413 -18.28 -1.52 -22.63
CA ALA A 413 -19.31 -1.33 -21.63
C ALA A 413 -20.61 -0.77 -22.23
N VAL A 414 -20.48 0.05 -23.28
CA VAL A 414 -21.63 0.53 -24.06
C VAL A 414 -22.28 -0.64 -24.80
N GLU A 415 -21.49 -1.51 -25.45
CA GLU A 415 -22.02 -2.72 -26.10
C GLU A 415 -22.76 -3.63 -25.09
N ALA A 416 -22.16 -3.90 -23.93
CA ALA A 416 -22.72 -4.72 -22.86
C ALA A 416 -23.99 -4.12 -22.24
N LEU A 417 -24.11 -2.79 -22.18
CA LEU A 417 -25.35 -2.14 -21.78
C LEU A 417 -26.48 -2.49 -22.75
N GLY A 418 -26.22 -2.49 -24.05
CA GLY A 418 -27.22 -2.92 -25.03
C GLY A 418 -27.64 -4.39 -24.85
N ASP A 419 -26.69 -5.28 -24.52
CA ASP A 419 -27.03 -6.69 -24.19
C ASP A 419 -27.94 -6.77 -22.96
N THR A 420 -27.68 -5.91 -21.97
CA THR A 420 -28.47 -5.84 -20.74
C THR A 420 -29.87 -5.30 -20.99
N LEU A 421 -30.01 -4.27 -21.84
CA LEU A 421 -31.32 -3.75 -22.26
C LEU A 421 -32.13 -4.81 -22.99
N LYS A 422 -31.51 -5.56 -23.93
CA LYS A 422 -32.16 -6.67 -24.62
C LYS A 422 -32.60 -7.75 -23.65
N ALA A 423 -31.74 -8.16 -22.71
CA ALA A 423 -32.07 -9.16 -21.69
C ALA A 423 -33.23 -8.72 -20.78
N LYS A 424 -33.37 -7.41 -20.54
CA LYS A 424 -34.47 -6.81 -19.77
C LYS A 424 -35.73 -6.52 -20.60
N GLY A 425 -35.77 -6.94 -21.88
CA GLY A 425 -36.93 -6.83 -22.75
C GLY A 425 -37.01 -5.57 -23.62
N ASP A 426 -36.00 -4.69 -23.56
CA ASP A 426 -35.92 -3.49 -24.40
C ASP A 426 -35.07 -3.74 -25.66
N GLU A 427 -35.59 -4.58 -26.55
CA GLU A 427 -34.91 -4.89 -27.81
C GLU A 427 -34.76 -3.66 -28.71
N LYS A 428 -35.73 -2.74 -28.66
CA LYS A 428 -35.72 -1.52 -29.47
C LYS A 428 -34.63 -0.56 -29.00
N GLY A 429 -34.52 -0.33 -27.69
CA GLY A 429 -33.47 0.49 -27.10
C GLY A 429 -32.09 -0.12 -27.28
N ALA A 430 -31.95 -1.44 -27.12
CA ALA A 430 -30.70 -2.16 -27.39
C ALA A 430 -30.22 -1.95 -28.84
N LYS A 431 -31.09 -2.14 -29.84
CA LYS A 431 -30.74 -1.92 -31.24
C LYS A 431 -30.39 -0.46 -31.54
N ALA A 432 -31.12 0.49 -30.95
CA ALA A 432 -30.82 1.91 -31.11
C ALA A 432 -29.43 2.27 -30.55
N LEU A 433 -29.11 1.73 -29.38
CA LEU A 433 -27.82 1.93 -28.72
C LEU A 433 -26.67 1.34 -29.56
N TRP A 434 -26.79 0.10 -30.01
CA TRP A 434 -25.76 -0.55 -30.84
C TRP A 434 -25.54 0.16 -32.18
N ARG A 435 -26.62 0.63 -32.84
CA ARG A 435 -26.50 1.42 -34.08
C ARG A 435 -25.74 2.71 -33.85
N LYS A 436 -26.06 3.41 -32.75
CA LYS A 436 -25.37 4.65 -32.40
C LYS A 436 -23.89 4.39 -32.07
N LEU A 437 -23.59 3.31 -31.35
CA LEU A 437 -22.21 2.90 -31.05
C LEU A 437 -21.43 2.62 -32.35
N ALA A 438 -22.00 1.84 -33.27
CA ALA A 438 -21.35 1.52 -34.54
C ALA A 438 -21.15 2.74 -35.46
N SER A 439 -22.09 3.69 -35.43
CA SER A 439 -22.00 4.97 -36.15
C SER A 439 -20.90 5.87 -35.59
N ASP A 440 -20.90 6.06 -34.26
CA ASP A 440 -20.09 7.09 -33.62
C ASP A 440 -18.70 6.59 -33.19
N ALA A 441 -18.50 5.28 -33.14
CA ALA A 441 -17.21 4.62 -32.85
C ALA A 441 -16.87 3.57 -33.93
N PRO A 442 -16.62 3.97 -35.19
CA PRO A 442 -16.34 3.04 -36.29
C PRO A 442 -15.07 2.21 -36.10
N SER A 443 -14.13 2.67 -35.26
CA SER A 443 -12.95 1.92 -34.85
C SER A 443 -13.27 0.74 -33.93
N PHE A 444 -14.41 0.78 -33.23
CA PHE A 444 -14.92 -0.31 -32.40
C PHE A 444 -15.87 -1.19 -33.22
N ASN A 445 -15.30 -1.93 -34.17
CA ASN A 445 -16.06 -2.81 -35.08
C ASN A 445 -15.82 -4.28 -34.74
N THR A 446 -16.55 -4.82 -33.77
CA THR A 446 -16.44 -6.23 -33.37
C THR A 446 -17.40 -7.09 -34.18
N ALA A 447 -17.02 -8.35 -34.44
CA ALA A 447 -17.92 -9.33 -35.07
C ALA A 447 -19.22 -9.53 -34.25
N GLY A 448 -19.12 -9.41 -32.91
CA GLY A 448 -20.27 -9.46 -32.01
C GLY A 448 -21.25 -8.31 -32.22
N LEU A 449 -20.75 -7.07 -32.33
CA LEU A 449 -21.59 -5.90 -32.59
C LEU A 449 -22.27 -5.99 -33.97
N GLN A 450 -21.56 -6.45 -35.00
CA GLN A 450 -22.14 -6.64 -36.33
C GLN A 450 -23.24 -7.71 -36.36
N ALA A 451 -23.06 -8.82 -35.64
CA ALA A 451 -24.09 -9.85 -35.51
C ALA A 451 -25.34 -9.35 -34.75
N LYS A 452 -25.18 -8.43 -33.81
CA LYS A 452 -26.30 -7.81 -33.08
C LYS A 452 -27.08 -6.80 -33.93
N LEU A 453 -26.43 -6.18 -34.91
CA LEU A 453 -27.05 -5.24 -35.84
C LEU A 453 -27.83 -5.91 -36.97
N SER A 454 -27.50 -7.16 -37.30
CA SER A 454 -28.17 -7.96 -38.34
C SER A 454 -29.38 -8.77 -37.84
N GLN A 455 -29.59 -8.83 -36.52
CA GLN A 455 -30.78 -9.38 -35.86
C GLN A 455 -31.84 -8.32 -35.64
#